data_AF-A0A978SP82-F1
#
_entry.id   AF-A0A978SP82-F1
#
_cell.length_a   1.000
_cell.length_b   1.000
_cell.length_c   1.000
_cell.angle_alpha   90.00
_cell.angle_beta   90.00
_cell.angle_gamma   90.00
#
_symmetry.space_group_name_H-M   'P 1'
#
loop_
_entity.id
_entity.type
_entity.pdbx_description
1 polymer ?
#
loop_
_entity_poly.entity_id
_entity_poly.type
_entity_poly.pdbx_seq_one_letter_code
_entity_poly.pdbx_strand_id
1 'polypeptide(L)'
;MKKSDDYYGIPIATTQVGDRWKWQVTLPVGATITSNKVYDSASKALTEGREWINIETALQALNACLSELYKEGVIHRSEYCNLMDSSIKTTRRR
;
A
#
# COMPACT_ATOMS: atom_id res chain seq x y z
N MET A 1 -9.61 22.40 -3.69
CA MET A 1 -9.47 21.76 -5.02
C MET A 1 -8.94 20.35 -4.79
N LYS A 2 -9.73 19.29 -5.03
CA LYS A 2 -9.27 17.90 -4.89
C LYS A 2 -8.36 17.58 -6.09
N LYS A 3 -7.07 17.34 -5.85
CA LYS A 3 -6.16 16.80 -6.88
C LYS A 3 -6.25 15.28 -6.81
N SER A 4 -6.82 14.66 -7.84
CA SER A 4 -6.81 13.21 -8.03
C SER A 4 -5.80 12.83 -9.11
N ASP A 5 -4.96 11.85 -8.83
CA ASP A 5 -3.97 11.26 -9.74
C ASP A 5 -4.33 9.78 -9.96
N ASP A 6 -4.18 9.29 -11.18
CA ASP A 6 -4.45 7.89 -11.52
C ASP A 6 -3.12 7.12 -11.51
N TYR A 7 -2.96 6.20 -10.57
CA TYR A 7 -1.73 5.46 -10.36
C TYR A 7 -2.01 3.95 -10.34
N TYR A 8 -1.56 3.23 -11.37
CA TYR A 8 -1.92 1.82 -11.62
C TYR A 8 -3.43 1.58 -11.79
N GLY A 9 -4.21 2.56 -12.25
CA GLY A 9 -5.67 2.46 -12.30
C GLY A 9 -6.32 2.62 -10.92
N ILE A 10 -5.54 3.02 -9.91
CA ILE A 10 -6.02 3.26 -8.55
C ILE A 10 -6.03 4.78 -8.30
N PRO A 11 -7.21 5.39 -8.14
CA PRO A 11 -7.31 6.82 -7.85
C PRO A 11 -6.70 7.18 -6.50
N ILE A 12 -5.71 8.09 -6.51
CA ILE A 12 -5.19 8.75 -5.32
C ILE A 12 -5.71 10.18 -5.27
N ALA A 13 -6.27 10.58 -4.14
CA ALA A 13 -6.64 11.95 -3.85
C ALA A 13 -5.92 12.47 -2.60
N THR A 14 -5.95 13.79 -2.42
CA THR A 14 -5.54 14.43 -1.18
C THR A 14 -6.71 15.12 -0.48
N THR A 15 -6.72 15.02 0.84
CA THR A 15 -7.69 15.65 1.72
C THR A 15 -6.97 16.56 2.70
N GLN A 16 -7.39 17.82 2.75
CA GLN A 16 -6.85 18.80 3.68
C GLN A 16 -7.50 18.64 5.06
N VAL A 17 -6.68 18.65 6.11
CA VAL A 17 -7.10 18.61 7.52
C VAL A 17 -6.37 19.73 8.24
N GLY A 18 -7.02 20.89 8.38
CA GLY A 18 -6.41 22.12 8.87
C GLY A 18 -5.35 22.66 7.89
N ASP A 19 -4.14 22.87 8.38
CA ASP A 19 -2.95 23.25 7.59
C ASP A 19 -2.20 22.05 6.99
N ARG A 20 -2.62 20.82 7.32
CA ARG A 20 -1.97 19.59 6.87
C ARG A 20 -2.79 18.81 5.85
N TRP A 21 -2.16 17.83 5.24
CA TRP A 21 -2.68 17.04 4.15
C TRP A 21 -2.60 15.54 4.45
N LYS A 22 -3.64 14.82 4.06
CA LYS A 22 -3.68 13.36 4.03
C LYS A 22 -3.80 12.88 2.59
N TRP A 23 -3.28 11.70 2.32
CA TRP A 23 -3.61 11.00 1.08
C TRP A 23 -4.78 10.04 1.31
N GLN A 24 -5.52 9.79 0.24
CA GLN A 24 -6.64 8.89 0.21
C GLN A 24 -6.59 8.09 -1.08
N VAL A 25 -6.71 6.77 -0.97
CA VAL A 25 -6.71 5.83 -2.09
C VAL A 25 -8.10 5.23 -2.20
N THR A 26 -8.65 5.18 -3.41
CA THR A 26 -9.90 4.46 -3.68
C THR A 26 -9.56 3.16 -4.39
N LEU A 27 -9.81 2.03 -3.74
CA LEU A 27 -9.57 0.72 -4.31
C LEU A 27 -10.64 0.38 -5.37
N PRO A 28 -10.36 -0.52 -6.32
CA PRO A 28 -11.33 -0.96 -7.33
C PRO A 28 -12.64 -1.52 -6.74
N VAL A 29 -12.58 -2.05 -5.52
CA VAL A 29 -13.75 -2.57 -4.77
C VAL A 29 -14.62 -1.46 -4.16
N GLY A 30 -14.32 -0.18 -4.43
CA GLY A 30 -15.02 0.98 -3.88
C GLY A 30 -14.61 1.35 -2.45
N ALA A 31 -13.76 0.54 -1.81
CA ALA A 31 -13.23 0.85 -0.48
C ALA A 31 -12.25 2.03 -0.54
N THR A 32 -12.35 2.91 0.44
CA THR A 32 -11.48 4.08 0.58
C THR A 32 -10.53 3.89 1.75
N ILE A 33 -9.25 4.09 1.50
CA ILE A 33 -8.19 4.05 2.53
C ILE A 33 -7.60 5.44 2.66
N THR A 34 -7.53 5.95 3.89
CA THR A 34 -6.98 7.28 4.19
C THR A 34 -5.74 7.14 5.05
N SER A 35 -4.72 7.96 4.79
CA SER A 35 -3.49 7.96 5.57
C SER A 35 -3.74 8.26 7.05
N ASN A 36 -3.09 7.49 7.92
CA ASN A 36 -3.03 7.81 9.34
C ASN A 36 -2.11 9.02 9.58
N LYS A 37 -1.00 9.09 8.84
CA LYS A 37 -0.05 10.21 8.83
C LYS A 37 -0.66 11.45 8.17
N VAL A 38 -0.15 12.62 8.57
CA VAL A 38 -0.45 13.94 8.00
C VAL A 38 0.84 14.56 7.47
N TYR A 39 0.73 15.36 6.42
CA TYR A 39 1.86 15.90 5.66
C TYR A 39 1.71 17.40 5.46
N ASP A 40 2.84 18.11 5.37
CA ASP A 40 2.85 19.58 5.30
C ASP A 40 2.45 20.12 3.91
N SER A 41 2.32 19.24 2.91
CA SER A 41 1.85 19.63 1.58
C SER A 41 1.07 18.51 0.88
N ALA A 42 0.15 18.91 0.00
CA ALA A 42 -0.59 17.99 -0.86
C ALA A 42 0.36 17.15 -1.74
N SER A 43 1.45 17.76 -2.24
CA SER A 43 2.43 17.04 -3.07
C SER A 43 3.10 15.92 -2.30
N LYS A 44 3.55 16.19 -1.06
CA LYS A 44 4.15 15.17 -0.18
C LYS A 44 3.16 14.06 0.14
N ALA A 45 1.90 14.42 0.46
CA ALA A 45 0.85 13.44 0.67
C ALA A 45 0.64 12.54 -0.56
N LEU A 46 0.58 13.09 -1.77
CA LEU A 46 0.44 12.30 -3.00
C LEU A 46 1.62 11.34 -3.23
N THR A 47 2.85 11.81 -3.04
CA THR A 47 4.06 10.96 -3.16
C THR A 47 4.01 9.79 -2.19
N GLU A 48 3.61 10.05 -0.95
CA GLU A 48 3.50 9.03 0.09
C GLU A 48 2.35 8.06 -0.16
N GLY A 49 1.24 8.53 -0.74
CA GLY A 49 0.15 7.68 -1.20
C GLY A 49 0.58 6.75 -2.33
N ARG A 50 1.37 7.24 -3.29
CA ARG A 50 1.96 6.41 -4.35
C ARG A 50 2.90 5.35 -3.80
N GLU A 51 3.77 5.73 -2.87
CA GLU A 51 4.68 4.78 -2.23
C GLU A 51 3.92 3.71 -1.45
N TRP A 52 2.84 4.09 -0.75
CA TRP A 52 1.97 3.12 -0.10
C TRP A 52 1.35 2.15 -1.10
N ILE A 53 0.87 2.60 -2.26
CA ILE A 53 0.35 1.72 -3.32
C ILE A 53 1.44 0.77 -3.82
N ASN A 54 2.66 1.26 -4.06
CA ASN A 54 3.78 0.42 -4.52
C ASN A 54 4.07 -0.71 -3.54
N ILE A 55 4.14 -0.38 -2.25
CA ILE A 55 4.39 -1.32 -1.17
C ILE A 55 3.29 -2.38 -1.11
N GLU A 56 2.02 -1.96 -1.08
CA GLU A 56 0.90 -2.91 -0.96
C GLU A 56 0.78 -3.78 -2.22
N THR A 57 1.01 -3.24 -3.40
CA THR A 57 1.02 -4.00 -4.66
C THR A 57 2.12 -5.05 -4.66
N ALA A 58 3.34 -4.69 -4.24
CA ALA A 58 4.47 -5.62 -4.14
C ALA A 58 4.21 -6.72 -3.11
N LEU A 59 3.65 -6.38 -1.94
CA LEU A 59 3.29 -7.36 -0.92
C LEU A 59 2.21 -8.33 -1.38
N GLN A 60 1.20 -7.85 -2.11
CA GLN A 60 0.14 -8.70 -2.68
C GLN A 60 0.70 -9.66 -3.74
N ALA A 61 1.57 -9.18 -4.63
CA ALA A 61 2.22 -10.04 -5.62
C ALA A 61 3.09 -11.12 -4.95
N LEU A 62 3.89 -10.74 -3.94
CA LEU A 62 4.71 -11.68 -3.19
C LEU A 62 3.85 -12.72 -2.44
N ASN A 63 2.75 -12.28 -1.84
CA ASN A 63 1.79 -13.15 -1.17
C ASN A 63 1.16 -14.16 -2.13
N ALA A 64 0.79 -13.73 -3.35
CA ALA A 64 0.25 -14.62 -4.38
C ALA A 64 1.27 -15.68 -4.79
N CYS A 65 2.51 -15.28 -5.11
CA CYS A 65 3.59 -16.21 -5.47
C CYS A 65 3.87 -17.23 -4.34
N LEU A 66 4.01 -16.77 -3.10
CA LEU A 66 4.27 -17.67 -1.97
C LEU A 66 3.08 -18.60 -1.70
N SER A 67 1.85 -18.14 -1.95
CA SER A 67 0.66 -18.97 -1.81
C SER A 67 0.62 -20.10 -2.84
N GLU A 68 1.09 -19.85 -4.07
CA GLU A 68 1.24 -20.87 -5.10
C GLU A 68 2.30 -21.90 -4.71
N LEU A 69 3.49 -21.45 -4.30
CA LEU A 69 4.55 -22.35 -3.83
C LEU A 69 4.12 -23.21 -2.63
N TYR A 70 3.33 -22.64 -1.71
CA TYR A 70 2.76 -23.39 -0.59
C TYR A 70 1.76 -24.45 -1.05
N LYS A 71 0.89 -24.13 -2.02
CA LYS A 71 -0.08 -25.08 -2.59
C LYS A 71 0.60 -26.22 -3.33
N GLU A 72 1.70 -25.94 -4.01
CA GLU A 72 2.52 -26.95 -4.69
C GLU A 72 3.39 -27.78 -3.72
N GLY A 73 3.40 -27.43 -2.43
CA GLY A 73 4.18 -28.13 -1.41
C GLY A 73 5.69 -27.86 -1.49
N VAL A 74 6.11 -26.84 -2.23
CA VAL A 74 7.53 -26.42 -2.36
C VAL A 74 8.03 -25.82 -1.04
N ILE A 75 7.16 -25.12 -0.31
CA ILE A 75 7.45 -24.53 0.99
C ILE A 75 6.44 -24.97 2.03
N HIS A 76 6.88 -25.08 3.27
CA HIS A 76 6.01 -25.36 4.41
C HIS A 76 5.32 -24.09 4.92
N ARG A 77 4.24 -24.27 5.69
CA ARG A 77 3.46 -23.16 6.28
C ARG A 77 4.32 -22.21 7.12
N SER A 78 5.29 -22.75 7.87
CA SER A 78 6.22 -21.94 8.68
C SER A 78 7.10 -21.05 7.81
N GLU A 79 7.63 -21.58 6.70
CA GLU A 79 8.46 -20.83 5.75
C GLU A 79 7.65 -19.72 5.07
N TYR A 80 6.44 -20.05 4.61
CA TYR A 80 5.48 -19.07 4.10
C TYR A 80 5.25 -17.92 5.09
N CYS A 81 4.90 -18.24 6.34
CA CYS A 81 4.61 -17.23 7.37
C CYS A 81 5.87 -16.39 7.67
N ASN A 82 7.03 -17.02 7.79
CA ASN A 82 8.29 -16.32 8.09
C ASN A 82 8.69 -15.37 6.96
N LEU A 83 8.53 -15.78 5.70
CA LEU A 83 8.86 -14.97 4.53
C LEU A 83 7.92 -13.76 4.42
N MET A 84 6.61 -13.97 4.57
CA MET A 84 5.63 -12.88 4.59
C MET A 84 5.90 -11.88 5.72
N ASP A 85 6.12 -12.38 6.94
CA ASP A 85 6.43 -11.53 8.10
C ASP A 85 7.72 -10.73 7.88
N SER A 86 8.74 -11.34 7.30
CA SER A 86 10.01 -10.68 6.97
C SER A 86 9.84 -9.56 5.95
N SER A 87 9.10 -9.82 4.87
CA SER A 87 8.79 -8.82 3.84
C SER A 87 8.01 -7.64 4.43
N ILE A 88 6.97 -7.91 5.23
CA ILE A 88 6.18 -6.86 5.89
C ILE A 88 7.05 -6.01 6.82
N LYS A 89 7.89 -6.67 7.65
CA LYS A 89 8.79 -5.97 8.59
C LYS A 89 9.81 -5.10 7.86
N THR A 90 10.37 -5.59 6.76
CA THR A 90 11.40 -4.86 6.00
C THR A 90 10.81 -3.62 5.33
N THR A 91 9.63 -3.75 4.74
CA THR A 91 9.01 -2.66 3.97
C THR A 91 8.36 -1.60 4.86
N ARG A 92 7.84 -1.98 6.05
CA ARG A 92 7.21 -1.04 6.99
C ARG A 92 8.17 -0.44 8.03
N ARG A 93 9.46 -0.83 8.03
CA ARG A 93 10.52 -0.22 8.87
C ARG A 93 11.22 0.98 8.22
N ARG A 94 10.97 1.24 6.94
CA ARG A 94 11.39 2.49 6.27
C ARG A 94 10.42 3.62 6.57
#